data_AF-A0A662PWV9-F1
#
_entry.id   AF-A0A662PWV9-F1
#
_cell.length_a   1.000
_cell.length_b   1.000
_cell.length_c   1.000
_cell.angle_alpha   90.00
_cell.angle_beta   90.00
_cell.angle_gamma   90.00
#
_symmetry.space_group_name_H-M   'P 1'
#
loop_
_entity.id
_entity.type
_entity.pdbx_description
1 polymer ?
#
loop_
_entity_poly.entity_id
_entity_poly.type
_entity_poly.pdbx_seq_one_letter_code
_entity_poly.pdbx_strand_id
1 'polypeptide(L)'
;MRILLGLGRLMGEEAKEELMSRIAGEVILAQSPGKAMRKWRTLFELTQAEVARLMGVSPSVLSDYENDRRRSPGTNFIRRFVQALIKADELKGGSHVKKYAIFYRNLSSAVIDLDEFESPKTIGEVVSAIEGEVLAGESLLGSQVYGYTVIDSLKAIKSLDLYDFLYLFGRNPMRAVIFTRVSRG
;
A
#
# COMPACT_ATOMS: atom_id res chain seq x y z
N MET A 1 -21.21 -6.72 -15.56
CA MET A 1 -20.39 -7.32 -14.48
C MET A 1 -20.34 -6.34 -13.32
N ARG A 2 -20.95 -6.68 -12.19
CA ARG A 2 -21.15 -5.78 -11.03
C ARG A 2 -20.14 -6.18 -9.94
N ILE A 3 -18.94 -5.60 -10.00
CA ILE A 3 -17.88 -5.73 -8.98
C ILE A 3 -17.43 -4.31 -8.66
N LEU A 4 -18.24 -3.53 -7.94
CA LEU A 4 -17.92 -2.14 -7.63
C LEU A 4 -18.00 -1.81 -6.13
N LEU A 5 -18.50 -2.74 -5.31
CA LEU A 5 -18.66 -2.52 -3.86
C LEU A 5 -17.51 -3.10 -3.01
N GLY A 6 -16.65 -3.96 -3.58
CA GLY A 6 -15.52 -4.58 -2.86
C GLY A 6 -14.17 -3.91 -3.07
N LEU A 7 -13.93 -3.37 -4.28
CA LEU A 7 -12.64 -2.80 -4.70
C LEU A 7 -12.18 -1.62 -3.83
N GLY A 8 -13.07 -0.66 -3.54
CA GLY A 8 -12.72 0.48 -2.70
C GLY A 8 -12.35 0.11 -1.26
N ARG A 9 -12.84 -1.03 -0.77
CA ARG A 9 -12.52 -1.56 0.56
C ARG A 9 -11.18 -2.31 0.56
N LEU A 10 -10.90 -3.11 -0.46
CA LEU A 10 -9.63 -3.82 -0.62
C LEU A 10 -8.45 -2.85 -0.77
N MET A 11 -8.59 -1.85 -1.65
CA MET A 11 -7.57 -0.79 -1.81
C MET A 11 -7.34 0.03 -0.53
N GLY A 12 -8.37 0.15 0.32
CA GLY A 12 -8.27 0.82 1.63
C GLY A 12 -7.43 0.04 2.63
N GLU A 13 -7.55 -1.29 2.65
CA GLU A 13 -6.73 -2.17 3.51
C GLU A 13 -5.28 -2.28 2.98
N GLU A 14 -5.07 -2.36 1.67
CA GLU A 14 -3.71 -2.40 1.09
C GLU A 14 -2.93 -1.10 1.36
N ALA A 15 -3.58 0.05 1.17
CA ALA A 15 -2.97 1.35 1.48
C ALA A 15 -2.61 1.47 2.96
N LYS A 16 -3.42 0.87 3.83
CA LYS A 16 -3.16 0.81 5.27
C LYS A 16 -1.98 -0.10 5.59
N GLU A 17 -1.93 -1.31 5.05
CA GLU A 17 -0.82 -2.25 5.27
C GLU A 17 0.52 -1.70 4.75
N GLU A 18 0.53 -1.03 3.59
CA GLU A 18 1.69 -0.36 3.04
C GLU A 18 2.19 0.73 3.99
N LEU A 19 1.31 1.65 4.39
CA LEU A 19 1.67 2.72 5.29
C LEU A 19 2.15 2.19 6.64
N MET A 20 1.50 1.16 7.19
CA MET A 20 1.95 0.50 8.41
C MET A 20 3.36 -0.07 8.28
N SER A 21 3.64 -0.77 7.17
CA SER A 21 4.95 -1.36 6.88
C SER A 21 6.03 -0.28 6.73
N ARG A 22 5.70 0.82 6.04
CA ARG A 22 6.59 1.97 5.87
C ARG A 22 6.94 2.63 7.19
N ILE A 23 5.94 2.92 8.03
CA ILE A 23 6.17 3.53 9.36
C ILE A 23 7.03 2.60 10.22
N ALA A 24 6.67 1.32 10.29
CA ALA A 24 7.42 0.34 11.09
C ALA A 24 8.87 0.20 10.62
N GLY A 25 9.07 0.07 9.31
CA GLY A 25 10.40 -0.03 8.70
C GLY A 25 11.26 1.20 8.98
N GLU A 26 10.69 2.40 8.85
CA GLU A 26 11.42 3.63 9.16
C GLU A 26 11.82 3.71 10.65
N VAL A 27 10.92 3.36 11.57
CA VAL A 27 11.23 3.36 13.01
C VAL A 27 12.34 2.36 13.34
N ILE A 28 12.33 1.17 12.74
CA ILE A 28 13.32 0.10 12.99
C ILE A 28 14.70 0.49 12.44
N LEU A 29 14.75 1.09 11.25
CA LEU A 29 16.01 1.42 10.56
C LEU A 29 16.59 2.78 10.99
N ALA A 30 15.84 3.60 11.70
CA ALA A 30 16.29 4.91 12.13
C ALA A 30 17.43 4.84 13.15
N GLN A 31 18.42 5.72 12.99
CA GLN A 31 19.48 5.94 13.99
C GLN A 31 18.91 6.36 15.36
N SER A 32 17.78 7.07 15.37
CA SER A 32 16.98 7.34 16.56
C SER A 32 15.53 6.92 16.31
N PRO A 33 15.15 5.70 16.73
CA PRO A 33 13.77 5.22 16.62
C PRO A 33 12.78 6.14 17.33
N GLY A 34 13.17 6.72 18.48
CA GLY A 34 12.36 7.66 19.24
C GLY A 34 11.98 8.91 18.45
N LYS A 35 12.95 9.52 17.76
CA LYS A 35 12.69 10.67 16.88
C LYS A 35 11.83 10.29 15.68
N ALA A 36 12.03 9.11 15.08
CA ALA A 36 11.19 8.62 14.00
C ALA A 36 9.72 8.42 14.45
N MET A 37 9.50 7.85 15.63
CA MET A 37 8.16 7.75 16.24
C MET A 37 7.54 9.13 16.44
N ARG A 38 8.28 10.08 17.04
CA ARG A 38 7.81 11.46 17.26
C ARG A 38 7.43 12.13 15.94
N LYS A 39 8.23 11.94 14.89
CA LYS A 39 7.95 12.45 13.55
C LYS A 39 6.60 11.94 13.05
N TRP A 40 6.40 10.63 13.04
CA TRP A 40 5.16 10.01 12.55
C TRP A 40 3.94 10.39 13.37
N ARG A 41 4.04 10.41 14.70
CA ARG A 41 2.97 10.93 15.56
C ARG A 41 2.59 12.37 15.21
N THR A 42 3.58 13.23 14.97
CA THR A 42 3.36 14.64 14.65
C THR A 42 2.75 14.82 13.25
N LEU A 43 3.16 14.01 12.27
CA LEU A 43 2.56 13.97 10.93
C LEU A 43 1.09 13.54 10.94
N PHE A 44 0.70 12.70 11.89
CA PHE A 44 -0.69 12.31 12.14
C PHE A 44 -1.46 13.31 13.01
N GLU A 45 -0.81 14.41 13.42
CA GLU A 45 -1.40 15.46 14.26
C GLU A 45 -1.96 14.92 15.59
N LEU A 46 -1.24 13.96 16.19
CA LEU A 46 -1.63 13.33 17.45
C LEU A 46 -0.76 13.79 18.62
N THR A 47 -1.39 13.96 19.77
CA THR A 47 -0.69 14.16 21.05
C THR A 47 -0.12 12.84 21.58
N GLN A 48 0.88 12.92 22.47
CA GLN A 48 1.41 11.74 23.15
C GLN A 48 0.32 11.02 23.96
N ALA A 49 -0.60 11.78 24.56
CA ALA A 49 -1.70 11.23 25.35
C ALA A 49 -2.68 10.42 24.50
N GLU A 50 -3.05 10.91 23.31
CA GLU A 50 -3.93 10.18 22.38
C GLU A 50 -3.33 8.84 21.96
N VAL A 51 -2.07 8.83 21.53
CA VAL A 51 -1.39 7.61 21.08
C VAL A 51 -1.16 6.64 22.24
N ALA A 52 -0.67 7.13 23.38
CA ALA A 52 -0.42 6.28 24.55
C ALA A 52 -1.69 5.59 25.05
N ARG A 53 -2.83 6.30 25.06
CA ARG A 53 -4.14 5.74 25.40
C ARG A 53 -4.53 4.60 24.45
N LEU A 54 -4.38 4.78 23.14
CA LEU A 54 -4.71 3.76 22.14
C LEU A 54 -3.74 2.58 22.18
N MET A 55 -2.47 2.83 22.52
CA MET A 55 -1.50 1.78 22.75
C MET A 55 -1.85 0.99 24.00
N GLY A 56 -2.39 1.61 25.06
CA GLY A 56 -2.56 1.02 26.38
C GLY A 56 -1.31 1.14 27.24
N VAL A 57 -0.64 2.29 27.19
CA VAL A 57 0.53 2.65 28.02
C VAL A 57 0.34 4.05 28.60
N SER A 58 1.14 4.45 29.59
CA SER A 58 1.11 5.83 30.08
C SER A 58 1.76 6.78 29.06
N PRO A 59 1.33 8.06 29.00
CA PRO A 59 1.97 9.08 28.16
C PRO A 59 3.48 9.24 28.44
N SER A 60 3.90 9.02 29.69
CA SER A 60 5.32 9.05 30.07
C SER A 60 6.15 7.97 29.39
N VAL A 61 5.61 6.75 29.19
CA VAL A 61 6.32 5.67 28.49
C VAL A 61 6.58 6.02 27.03
N LEU A 62 5.58 6.57 26.34
CA LEU A 62 5.75 7.04 24.96
C LEU A 62 6.75 8.21 24.89
N SER A 63 6.64 9.15 25.83
CA SER A 63 7.54 10.29 25.93
C SER A 63 9.00 9.89 26.21
N ASP A 64 9.24 8.87 27.02
CA ASP A 64 10.58 8.34 27.27
C ASP A 64 11.25 7.83 25.99
N TYR A 65 10.50 7.17 25.10
CA TYR A 65 11.02 6.77 23.79
C TYR A 65 11.24 7.97 22.89
N GLU A 66 10.25 8.86 22.74
CA GLU A 66 10.33 10.00 21.81
C GLU A 66 11.43 11.02 22.16
N ASN A 67 11.87 11.04 23.41
CA ASN A 67 12.97 11.89 23.90
C ASN A 67 14.28 11.11 24.10
N ASP A 68 14.40 9.90 23.53
CA ASP A 68 15.59 9.04 23.59
C ASP A 68 16.04 8.69 25.04
N ARG A 69 15.18 8.82 26.05
CA ARG A 69 15.44 8.37 27.44
C ARG A 69 15.47 6.84 27.52
N ARG A 70 14.63 6.18 26.72
CA ARG A 70 14.69 4.74 26.47
C ARG A 70 15.21 4.50 25.07
N ARG A 71 16.35 3.82 24.98
CA ARG A 71 16.95 3.45 23.69
C ARG A 71 16.23 2.22 23.14
N SER A 72 15.83 2.31 21.87
CA SER A 72 15.32 1.20 21.05
C SER A 72 14.02 0.53 21.54
N PRO A 73 12.85 0.89 21.00
CA PRO A 73 11.60 0.21 21.30
C PRO A 73 11.61 -1.23 20.75
N GLY A 74 11.03 -2.17 21.50
CA GLY A 74 10.85 -3.54 21.03
C GLY A 74 9.80 -3.65 19.91
N THR A 75 9.88 -4.70 19.10
CA THR A 75 9.00 -4.91 17.93
C THR A 75 7.50 -4.88 18.28
N ASN A 76 7.10 -5.45 19.41
CA ASN A 76 5.71 -5.39 19.89
C ASN A 76 5.26 -3.96 20.25
N PHE A 77 6.17 -3.13 20.76
CA PHE A 77 5.88 -1.73 21.07
C PHE A 77 5.69 -0.92 19.78
N ILE A 78 6.56 -1.14 18.80
CA ILE A 78 6.47 -0.53 17.47
C ILE A 78 5.14 -0.93 16.80
N ARG A 79 4.79 -2.22 16.82
CA ARG A 79 3.50 -2.70 16.27
C ARG A 79 2.31 -1.98 16.89
N ARG A 80 2.25 -1.89 18.23
CA ARG A 80 1.18 -1.18 18.95
C ARG A 80 1.16 0.31 18.61
N PHE A 81 2.33 0.93 18.50
CA PHE A 81 2.45 2.35 18.12
C PHE A 81 1.88 2.60 16.73
N VAL A 82 2.30 1.82 15.73
CA VAL A 82 1.81 1.94 14.35
C VAL A 82 0.29 1.70 14.28
N GLN A 83 -0.20 0.64 14.92
CA GLN A 83 -1.64 0.36 14.99
C GLN A 83 -2.42 1.50 15.67
N ALA A 84 -1.86 2.12 16.71
CA ALA A 84 -2.47 3.26 17.38
C ALA A 84 -2.57 4.48 16.48
N LEU A 85 -1.56 4.77 15.65
CA LEU A 85 -1.61 5.86 14.66
C LEU A 85 -2.74 5.64 13.65
N ILE A 86 -2.81 4.44 13.07
CA ILE A 86 -3.84 4.13 12.07
C ILE A 86 -5.24 4.19 12.68
N LYS A 87 -5.43 3.57 13.86
CA LYS A 87 -6.72 3.58 14.56
C LYS A 87 -7.16 5.00 14.90
N ALA A 88 -6.23 5.87 15.30
CA ALA A 88 -6.54 7.27 15.57
C ALA A 88 -6.99 8.01 14.30
N ASP A 89 -6.35 7.75 13.16
CA ASP A 89 -6.73 8.35 11.89
C ASP A 89 -8.09 7.85 11.39
N GLU A 90 -8.36 6.54 11.50
CA GLU A 90 -9.67 5.95 11.15
C GLU A 90 -10.81 6.61 11.94
N LEU A 91 -10.61 6.85 13.24
CA LEU A 91 -11.58 7.56 14.08
C LEU A 91 -11.81 9.02 13.65
N LYS A 92 -10.84 9.63 12.94
CA LYS A 92 -10.89 11.01 12.42
C LYS A 92 -11.23 11.06 10.91
N GLY A 93 -11.64 9.95 10.30
CA GLY A 93 -12.08 9.88 8.90
C GLY A 93 -11.03 9.42 7.89
N GLY A 94 -9.85 8.97 8.34
CA GLY A 94 -8.86 8.28 7.51
C GLY A 94 -8.08 9.19 6.56
N SER A 95 -7.94 10.48 6.88
CA SER A 95 -7.34 11.46 5.97
C SER A 95 -5.83 11.30 5.85
N HIS A 96 -5.14 10.87 6.92
CA HIS A 96 -3.69 10.69 6.95
C HIS A 96 -3.27 9.40 6.26
N VAL A 97 -4.02 8.30 6.40
CA VAL A 97 -3.82 7.07 5.61
C VAL A 97 -3.92 7.41 4.13
N LYS A 98 -4.98 8.08 3.70
CA LYS A 98 -5.11 8.56 2.32
C LYS A 98 -3.93 9.46 1.91
N LYS A 99 -3.42 10.30 2.83
CA LYS A 99 -2.37 11.31 2.57
C LYS A 99 -0.98 10.74 2.50
N TYR A 100 -0.67 9.72 3.27
CA TYR A 100 0.69 9.20 3.40
C TYR A 100 0.88 7.84 2.71
N ALA A 101 -0.21 7.12 2.41
CA ALA A 101 -0.22 6.02 1.45
C ALA A 101 -0.28 6.55 -0.01
N ILE A 102 0.50 7.61 -0.30
CA ILE A 102 0.48 8.44 -1.53
C ILE A 102 0.44 7.58 -2.79
N PHE A 103 1.08 6.43 -2.76
CA PHE A 103 1.19 5.49 -3.86
C PHE A 103 -0.16 5.00 -4.41
N TYR A 104 -1.20 4.82 -3.58
CA TYR A 104 -2.52 4.34 -4.04
C TYR A 104 -3.46 5.44 -4.52
N ARG A 105 -3.20 6.71 -4.17
CA ARG A 105 -4.12 7.81 -4.49
C ARG A 105 -4.22 8.07 -5.99
N ASN A 106 -3.08 8.05 -6.70
CA ASN A 106 -3.00 8.27 -8.14
C ASN A 106 -3.35 7.01 -8.95
N LEU A 107 -3.07 5.82 -8.41
CA LEU A 107 -3.49 4.55 -9.03
C LEU A 107 -5.02 4.43 -9.06
N SER A 108 -5.74 4.87 -8.02
CA SER A 108 -7.20 4.67 -7.92
C SER A 108 -8.05 5.26 -9.05
N SER A 109 -7.56 6.28 -9.77
CA SER A 109 -8.28 6.83 -10.93
C SER A 109 -8.11 5.96 -12.17
N ALA A 110 -6.93 5.36 -12.36
CA ALA A 110 -6.51 4.68 -13.59
C ALA A 110 -6.49 3.15 -13.48
N VAL A 111 -6.22 2.60 -12.31
CA VAL A 111 -6.24 1.16 -12.03
C VAL A 111 -7.68 0.74 -11.75
N ILE A 112 -8.18 -0.17 -12.57
CA ILE A 112 -9.50 -0.77 -12.45
C ILE A 112 -9.47 -1.90 -11.44
N ASP A 113 -8.41 -2.72 -11.46
CA ASP A 113 -8.25 -3.86 -10.57
C ASP A 113 -6.77 -4.21 -10.39
N LEU A 114 -6.41 -4.77 -9.24
CA LEU A 114 -5.07 -5.21 -8.91
C LEU A 114 -5.16 -6.33 -7.89
N ASP A 115 -4.51 -7.45 -8.16
CA ASP A 115 -4.45 -8.56 -7.20
C ASP A 115 -3.19 -9.41 -7.41
N GLU A 116 -2.78 -10.14 -6.37
CA GLU A 116 -1.68 -11.09 -6.40
C GLU A 116 -2.24 -12.53 -6.35
N PHE A 117 -1.66 -13.44 -7.12
CA PHE A 117 -2.08 -14.83 -7.14
C PHE A 117 -1.55 -15.59 -5.92
N GLU A 118 -2.38 -16.43 -5.30
CA GLU A 118 -1.96 -17.33 -4.21
C GLU A 118 -0.86 -18.32 -4.66
N SER A 119 -0.85 -18.66 -5.96
CA SER A 119 0.16 -19.50 -6.61
C SER A 119 0.45 -18.94 -8.00
N PRO A 120 1.70 -18.98 -8.51
CA PRO A 120 2.03 -18.45 -9.82
C PRO A 120 1.19 -19.12 -10.93
N LYS A 121 0.83 -18.32 -11.94
CA LYS A 121 0.11 -18.75 -13.13
C LYS A 121 0.99 -18.58 -14.35
N THR A 122 0.83 -19.46 -15.34
CA THR A 122 1.48 -19.28 -16.64
C THR A 122 0.77 -18.19 -17.43
N ILE A 123 1.48 -17.52 -18.33
CA ILE A 123 0.87 -16.54 -19.24
C ILE A 123 -0.25 -17.21 -20.07
N GLY A 124 -0.07 -18.47 -20.49
CA GLY A 124 -1.10 -19.22 -21.21
C GLY A 124 -2.39 -19.43 -20.41
N GLU A 125 -2.29 -19.70 -19.10
CA GLU A 125 -3.47 -19.77 -18.21
C GLU A 125 -4.21 -18.43 -18.14
N VAL A 126 -3.47 -17.32 -18.02
CA VAL A 126 -4.07 -15.98 -17.98
C VAL A 126 -4.75 -15.63 -19.30
N VAL A 127 -4.09 -15.87 -20.44
CA VAL A 127 -4.66 -15.63 -21.79
C VAL A 127 -5.94 -16.44 -21.98
N SER A 128 -5.94 -17.71 -21.59
CA SER A 128 -7.12 -18.58 -21.69
C SER A 128 -8.27 -18.09 -20.81
N ALA A 129 -7.96 -17.64 -19.59
CA ALA A 129 -8.97 -17.16 -18.64
C ALA A 129 -9.68 -15.87 -19.09
N ILE A 130 -9.01 -15.03 -19.89
CA ILE A 130 -9.58 -13.79 -20.45
C ILE A 130 -10.08 -13.94 -21.89
N GLU A 131 -10.05 -15.16 -22.43
CA GLU A 131 -10.37 -15.45 -23.85
C GLU A 131 -9.53 -14.58 -24.82
N GLY A 132 -8.25 -14.39 -24.48
CA GLY A 132 -7.34 -13.51 -25.21
C GLY A 132 -6.71 -14.17 -26.45
N GLU A 133 -6.31 -13.33 -27.39
CA GLU A 133 -5.53 -13.73 -28.57
C GLU A 133 -4.06 -13.35 -28.39
N VAL A 134 -3.15 -14.25 -28.75
CA VAL A 134 -1.71 -14.02 -28.66
C VAL A 134 -1.23 -13.35 -29.94
N LEU A 135 -1.00 -12.04 -29.88
CA LEU A 135 -0.50 -11.28 -31.04
C LEU A 135 1.03 -11.31 -31.17
N ALA A 136 1.74 -11.59 -30.07
CA ALA A 136 3.20 -11.68 -30.03
C ALA A 136 3.67 -12.51 -28.82
N GLY A 137 4.89 -13.04 -28.91
CA GLY A 137 5.55 -13.66 -27.75
C GLY A 137 5.00 -15.04 -27.37
N GLU A 138 4.53 -15.85 -28.32
CA GLU A 138 4.06 -17.23 -28.08
C GLU A 138 5.06 -18.09 -27.27
N SER A 139 6.37 -17.86 -27.44
CA SER A 139 7.42 -18.55 -26.69
C SER A 139 7.38 -18.27 -25.18
N LEU A 140 6.69 -17.21 -24.74
CA LEU A 140 6.55 -16.83 -23.34
C LEU A 140 5.31 -17.43 -22.67
N LEU A 141 4.47 -18.18 -23.39
CA LEU A 141 3.23 -18.74 -22.81
C LEU A 141 3.48 -19.64 -21.58
N GLY A 142 4.63 -20.30 -21.50
CA GLY A 142 5.06 -21.09 -20.34
C GLY A 142 5.68 -20.29 -19.20
N SER A 143 5.95 -18.99 -19.38
CA SER A 143 6.50 -18.13 -18.33
C SER A 143 5.47 -17.87 -17.23
N GLN A 144 5.96 -17.72 -16.00
CA GLN A 144 5.12 -17.50 -14.82
C GLN A 144 4.92 -16.02 -14.52
N VAL A 145 3.71 -15.71 -14.06
CA VAL A 145 3.28 -14.44 -13.51
C VAL A 145 2.66 -14.65 -12.13
N TYR A 146 2.76 -13.64 -11.27
CA TYR A 146 2.44 -13.71 -9.85
C TYR A 146 1.24 -12.85 -9.45
N GLY A 147 0.66 -12.12 -10.41
CA GLY A 147 -0.54 -11.32 -10.20
C GLY A 147 -0.94 -10.60 -11.48
N TYR A 148 -1.84 -9.64 -11.35
CA TYR A 148 -2.26 -8.79 -12.46
C TYR A 148 -2.59 -7.37 -12.04
N THR A 149 -2.55 -6.46 -13.01
CA THR A 149 -3.06 -5.08 -12.91
C THR A 149 -3.95 -4.80 -14.11
N VAL A 150 -5.21 -4.44 -13.91
CA VAL A 150 -6.13 -3.96 -14.96
C VAL A 150 -6.20 -2.44 -14.91
N ILE A 151 -6.02 -1.79 -16.07
CA ILE A 151 -5.84 -0.34 -16.16
C ILE A 151 -6.78 0.25 -17.22
N ASP A 152 -7.37 1.40 -16.93
CA ASP A 152 -7.97 2.30 -17.90
C ASP A 152 -6.87 3.14 -18.56
N SER A 153 -6.51 2.76 -19.79
CA SER A 153 -5.39 3.38 -20.51
C SER A 153 -5.57 4.89 -20.71
N LEU A 154 -6.80 5.36 -20.95
CA LEU A 154 -7.07 6.78 -21.19
C LEU A 154 -6.90 7.61 -19.93
N LYS A 155 -7.27 7.06 -18.78
CA LYS A 155 -7.04 7.71 -17.49
C LYS A 155 -5.58 7.63 -17.09
N ALA A 156 -4.94 6.48 -17.29
CA ALA A 156 -3.53 6.28 -16.99
C ALA A 156 -2.63 7.33 -17.67
N ILE A 157 -2.82 7.54 -18.97
CA ILE A 157 -2.06 8.54 -19.75
C ILE A 157 -2.29 9.97 -19.24
N LYS A 158 -3.49 10.26 -18.73
CA LYS A 158 -3.88 11.61 -18.29
C LYS A 158 -3.49 11.93 -16.85
N SER A 159 -3.42 10.92 -15.98
CA SER A 159 -3.33 11.14 -14.54
C SER A 159 -2.13 10.51 -13.84
N LEU A 160 -1.38 9.60 -14.49
CA LEU A 160 -0.21 8.97 -13.89
C LEU A 160 1.08 9.67 -14.32
N ASP A 161 1.96 9.94 -13.38
CA ASP A 161 3.33 10.34 -13.65
C ASP A 161 4.30 9.13 -13.76
N LEU A 162 5.57 9.39 -14.08
CA LEU A 162 6.61 8.35 -14.23
C LEU A 162 6.79 7.48 -12.98
N TYR A 163 6.60 8.03 -11.79
CA TYR A 163 6.72 7.29 -10.54
C TYR A 163 5.44 6.49 -10.25
N ASP A 164 4.28 7.02 -10.62
CA ASP A 164 3.00 6.31 -10.51
C ASP A 164 2.98 5.03 -11.37
N PHE A 165 3.62 5.05 -12.54
CA PHE A 165 3.75 3.88 -13.42
C PHE A 165 4.49 2.71 -12.76
N LEU A 166 5.42 2.97 -11.83
CA LEU A 166 6.15 1.90 -11.14
C LEU A 166 5.23 1.04 -10.27
N TYR A 167 4.10 1.59 -9.80
CA TYR A 167 3.16 0.84 -8.97
C TYR A 167 2.21 -0.05 -9.77
N LEU A 168 2.13 0.11 -11.09
CA LEU A 168 1.44 -0.85 -11.95
C LEU A 168 2.08 -2.23 -11.89
N PHE A 169 3.34 -2.31 -11.44
CA PHE A 169 4.06 -3.56 -11.22
C PHE A 169 3.76 -4.21 -9.86
N GLY A 170 2.83 -3.68 -9.07
CA GLY A 170 2.39 -4.33 -7.82
C GLY A 170 3.54 -4.59 -6.86
N ARG A 171 3.43 -5.65 -6.04
CA ARG A 171 4.52 -6.08 -5.16
C ARG A 171 5.55 -6.93 -5.91
N ASN A 172 5.11 -7.61 -6.97
CA ASN A 172 5.97 -8.41 -7.83
C ASN A 172 5.83 -7.97 -9.31
N PRO A 173 6.91 -7.48 -9.93
CA PRO A 173 6.87 -7.00 -11.30
C PRO A 173 6.63 -8.10 -12.35
N MET A 174 6.84 -9.37 -11.99
CA MET A 174 6.50 -10.50 -12.85
C MET A 174 4.99 -10.73 -12.85
N ARG A 175 4.26 -9.92 -13.60
CA ARG A 175 2.80 -9.91 -13.60
C ARG A 175 2.18 -9.56 -14.94
N ALA A 176 0.88 -9.83 -15.10
CA ALA A 176 0.14 -9.40 -16.27
C ALA A 176 -0.35 -7.96 -16.12
N VAL A 177 -0.02 -7.07 -17.07
CA VAL A 177 -0.54 -5.70 -17.11
C VAL A 177 -1.55 -5.60 -18.24
N ILE A 178 -2.81 -5.38 -17.88
CA ILE A 178 -3.97 -5.45 -18.79
C ILE A 178 -4.48 -4.03 -19.04
N PHE A 179 -4.35 -3.59 -20.28
CA PHE A 179 -4.79 -2.28 -20.74
C PHE A 179 -6.20 -2.36 -21.32
N THR A 180 -7.14 -1.61 -20.76
CA THR A 180 -8.52 -1.54 -21.24
C THR A 180 -8.78 -0.22 -21.98
N ARG A 181 -9.85 -0.18 -22.79
CA ARG A 181 -10.25 1.01 -23.57
C ARG A 181 -9.15 1.48 -24.54
N VAL A 182 -8.34 0.55 -25.04
CA VAL A 182 -7.37 0.81 -26.10
C VAL A 182 -8.14 0.91 -27.42
N SER A 183 -8.18 2.10 -28.01
CA SER A 183 -8.87 2.35 -29.28
C SER A 183 -7.91 2.44 -30.48
N ARG A 184 -6.62 2.67 -30.20
CA ARG A 184 -5.53 2.69 -31.19
C ARG A 184 -4.31 2.08 -30.53
N GLY A 185 -3.85 0.97 -31.10
CA GLY A 185 -2.57 0.32 -30.84
C GLY A 185 -1.83 0.21 -32.15
#